data_AF-A0A212DXK0-F1
#
_entry.id   AF-A0A212DXK0-F1
#
_cell.length_a   1.000
_cell.length_b   1.000
_cell.length_c   1.000
_cell.angle_alpha   90.00
_cell.angle_beta   90.00
_cell.angle_gamma   90.00
#
_symmetry.space_group_name_H-M   'P 1'
#
loop_
_entity.id
_entity.type
_entity.pdbx_description
1 polymer ?
#
loop_
_entity_poly.entity_id
_entity_poly.type
_entity_poly.pdbx_seq_one_letter_code
_entity_poly.pdbx_strand_id
1 'polypeptide(L)'
;MTKEKFSKEQQKRESFSGVSFDFLEILEVEDEKKKKIFKETTDKLKKMILAYDRTIKYMENAIDVGKFELSDEEYRSSMKSMDDTRVVYHETIINLLNLISRLAKNKEWRESWGTIGTQFERENITKWAIETADYLEKNKNV
;
A
#
# COMPACT_ATOMS: atom_id res chain seq x y z
N MET A 1 19.75 26.99 0.93
CA MET A 1 18.67 26.24 0.26
C MET A 1 17.43 27.13 0.23
N THR A 2 16.97 27.53 -0.95
CA THR A 2 15.91 28.53 -1.15
C THR A 2 14.51 27.90 -1.07
N LYS A 3 13.54 28.71 -0.60
CA LYS A 3 12.11 28.37 -0.43
C LYS A 3 11.43 27.76 -1.69
N GLU A 4 12.01 27.94 -2.87
CA GLU A 4 11.53 27.37 -4.13
C GLU A 4 11.68 25.85 -4.25
N LYS A 5 12.69 25.23 -3.61
CA LYS A 5 12.79 23.76 -3.60
C LYS A 5 11.68 23.12 -2.76
N PHE A 6 11.30 23.77 -1.66
CA PHE A 6 10.22 23.33 -0.77
C PHE A 6 8.85 23.37 -1.46
N SER A 7 8.59 24.35 -2.33
CA SER A 7 7.33 24.49 -3.05
C SER A 7 7.10 23.39 -4.09
N LYS A 8 8.16 22.90 -4.76
CA LYS A 8 8.06 21.78 -5.70
C LYS A 8 7.90 20.42 -5.01
N GLU A 9 8.46 20.26 -3.81
CA GLU A 9 8.27 19.07 -2.99
C GLU A 9 6.92 19.07 -2.26
N GLN A 10 6.38 20.23 -1.90
CA GLN A 10 4.99 20.36 -1.42
C GLN A 10 3.96 20.10 -2.53
N GLN A 11 4.23 20.47 -3.79
CA GLN A 11 3.37 20.07 -4.92
C GLN A 11 3.42 18.55 -5.20
N LYS A 12 4.48 17.85 -4.79
CA LYS A 12 4.51 16.37 -4.76
C LYS A 12 3.67 15.76 -3.64
N ARG A 13 3.29 16.54 -2.62
CA ARG A 13 2.44 16.08 -1.49
C ARG A 13 0.95 16.09 -1.82
N GLU A 14 0.53 16.75 -2.90
CA GLU A 14 -0.88 16.88 -3.28
C GLU A 14 -1.44 15.69 -4.08
N SER A 15 -0.65 14.63 -4.30
CA SER A 15 -1.18 13.39 -4.86
C SER A 15 -0.49 12.17 -4.25
N PHE A 16 -1.19 11.51 -3.32
CA PHE A 16 -0.90 10.11 -2.96
C PHE A 16 -0.80 9.22 -4.22
N SER A 17 -1.45 9.62 -5.31
CA SER A 17 -1.20 9.07 -6.64
C SER A 17 0.10 9.60 -7.24
N GLY A 18 1.14 8.77 -7.29
CA GLY A 18 2.42 9.13 -7.89
C GLY A 18 3.66 8.91 -7.01
N VAL A 19 3.50 8.43 -5.77
CA VAL A 19 4.64 7.95 -4.98
C VAL A 19 5.01 6.55 -5.46
N SER A 20 5.85 6.47 -6.50
CA SER A 20 6.37 5.23 -7.10
C SER A 20 7.17 4.44 -6.07
N PHE A 21 6.97 3.12 -5.99
CA PHE A 21 7.63 2.21 -5.02
C PHE A 21 9.14 2.44 -4.85
N ASP A 22 9.84 2.86 -5.89
CA ASP A 22 11.27 3.24 -5.90
C ASP A 22 11.65 4.24 -4.80
N PHE A 23 10.71 5.03 -4.30
CA PHE A 23 10.92 5.94 -3.18
C PHE A 23 11.30 5.22 -1.87
N LEU A 24 10.97 3.93 -1.71
CA LEU A 24 11.41 3.13 -0.57
C LEU A 24 12.88 2.75 -0.69
N GLU A 25 13.40 2.65 -1.91
CA GLU A 25 14.80 2.27 -2.17
C GLU A 25 15.79 3.40 -1.87
N ILE A 26 15.31 4.65 -1.84
CA ILE A 26 16.11 5.84 -1.49
C ILE A 26 16.08 6.15 0.02
N LEU A 27 15.36 5.38 0.85
CA LEU A 27 15.29 5.63 2.29
C LEU A 27 16.58 5.22 3.00
N GLU A 28 17.21 6.21 3.64
CA GLU A 28 18.36 5.95 4.49
C GLU A 28 17.95 5.30 5.82
N VAL A 29 18.73 4.30 6.25
CA VAL A 29 18.52 3.54 7.49
C VAL A 29 19.82 3.55 8.32
N GLU A 30 19.70 3.70 9.64
CA GLU A 30 20.81 3.98 10.58
C GLU A 30 21.92 2.95 10.63
N ASP A 31 21.58 1.67 10.69
CA ASP A 31 22.54 0.59 10.93
C ASP A 31 22.22 -0.66 10.09
N GLU A 32 23.19 -1.54 9.92
CA GLU A 32 23.09 -2.74 9.07
C GLU A 32 21.99 -3.71 9.52
N LYS A 33 21.70 -3.79 10.83
CA LYS A 33 20.64 -4.65 11.34
C LYS A 33 19.27 -4.09 10.94
N LYS A 34 19.06 -2.77 11.10
CA LYS A 34 17.84 -2.09 10.65
C LYS A 34 17.68 -2.15 9.13
N LYS A 35 18.78 -2.06 8.35
CA LYS A 35 18.72 -2.22 6.87
C LYS A 35 18.20 -3.59 6.46
N LYS A 36 18.64 -4.66 7.14
CA LYS A 36 18.12 -6.02 6.90
C LYS A 36 16.62 -6.10 7.18
N ILE A 37 16.18 -5.59 8.34
CA ILE A 37 14.76 -5.58 8.72
C ILE A 37 13.94 -4.73 7.74
N PHE A 38 14.47 -3.57 7.32
CA PHE A 38 13.85 -2.69 6.35
C PHE A 38 13.64 -3.40 5.01
N LYS A 39 14.66 -4.10 4.51
CA LYS A 39 14.54 -4.89 3.27
C LYS A 39 13.50 -6.00 3.40
N GLU A 40 13.55 -6.80 4.47
CA GLU A 40 12.58 -7.87 4.71
C GLU A 40 11.14 -7.34 4.84
N THR A 41 10.96 -6.18 5.48
CA THR A 41 9.66 -5.50 5.63
C THR A 41 9.15 -5.01 4.28
N THR A 42 10.03 -4.42 3.47
CA THR A 42 9.74 -3.93 2.12
C THR A 42 9.37 -5.08 1.18
N ASP A 43 10.08 -6.21 1.24
CA ASP A 43 9.76 -7.40 0.45
C ASP A 43 8.41 -8.02 0.85
N LYS A 44 8.09 -8.02 2.15
CA LYS A 44 6.77 -8.43 2.64
C LYS A 44 5.68 -7.47 2.16
N LEU A 45 5.93 -6.17 2.20
CA LEU A 45 4.99 -5.15 1.71
C LEU A 45 4.67 -5.36 0.23
N LYS A 46 5.67 -5.59 -0.63
CA LYS A 46 5.46 -5.94 -2.05
C LYS A 46 4.50 -7.12 -2.22
N LYS A 47 4.72 -8.19 -1.46
CA LYS A 47 3.88 -9.40 -1.51
C LYS A 47 2.45 -9.13 -1.06
N MET A 48 2.27 -8.34 0.00
CA MET A 48 0.95 -7.99 0.53
C MET A 48 0.18 -7.07 -0.41
N ILE A 49 0.83 -6.10 -1.05
CA ILE A 49 0.22 -5.24 -2.06
C ILE A 49 -0.32 -6.06 -3.23
N LEU A 50 0.49 -6.99 -3.76
CA LEU A 50 0.06 -7.87 -4.85
C LEU A 50 -1.02 -8.88 -4.44
N ALA A 51 -1.04 -9.30 -3.18
CA ALA A 51 -2.12 -10.13 -2.66
C ALA A 51 -3.43 -9.33 -2.54
N TYR A 52 -3.33 -8.11 -2.02
CA TYR A 52 -4.46 -7.18 -1.88
C TYR A 52 -5.11 -6.85 -3.21
N ASP A 53 -4.32 -6.47 -4.22
CA ASP A 53 -4.80 -6.19 -5.57
C ASP A 53 -5.51 -7.41 -6.20
N ARG A 54 -4.92 -8.60 -6.08
CA ARG A 54 -5.58 -9.84 -6.56
C ARG A 54 -6.90 -10.13 -5.84
N THR A 55 -6.97 -9.88 -4.53
CA THR A 55 -8.23 -10.03 -3.77
C THR A 55 -9.30 -9.07 -4.29
N ILE A 56 -8.95 -7.81 -4.60
CA ILE A 56 -9.88 -6.86 -5.20
C ILE A 56 -10.38 -7.37 -6.56
N LYS A 57 -9.47 -7.79 -7.45
CA LYS A 57 -9.83 -8.35 -8.76
C LYS A 57 -10.73 -9.61 -8.64
N TYR A 58 -10.48 -10.46 -7.64
CA TYR A 58 -11.35 -11.61 -7.37
C TYR A 58 -12.73 -11.21 -6.84
N MET A 59 -12.81 -10.17 -6.00
CA MET A 59 -14.09 -9.63 -5.54
C MET A 59 -14.90 -9.06 -6.71
N GLU A 60 -14.27 -8.28 -7.59
CA GLU A 60 -14.92 -7.71 -8.78
C GLU A 60 -15.50 -8.82 -9.67
N ASN A 61 -14.69 -9.84 -9.98
CA ASN A 61 -15.15 -11.01 -10.75
C ASN A 61 -16.27 -11.78 -10.06
N ALA A 62 -16.19 -11.95 -8.74
CA ALA A 62 -17.20 -12.66 -7.96
C ALA A 62 -18.52 -11.87 -7.87
N ILE A 63 -18.48 -10.54 -7.88
CA ILE A 63 -19.67 -9.70 -7.99
C ILE A 63 -20.32 -9.87 -9.37
N ASP A 64 -19.51 -9.90 -10.43
CA ASP A 64 -20.00 -9.99 -11.80
C ASP A 64 -20.66 -11.33 -12.12
N VAL A 65 -20.09 -12.43 -11.64
CA VAL A 65 -20.58 -13.79 -11.89
C VAL A 65 -21.54 -14.25 -10.79
N GLY A 66 -21.17 -14.04 -9.52
CA GLY A 66 -21.88 -14.59 -8.38
C GLY A 66 -23.30 -14.07 -8.21
N LYS A 67 -23.61 -12.87 -8.70
CA LYS A 67 -24.98 -12.31 -8.66
C LYS A 67 -25.99 -13.08 -9.52
N PHE A 68 -25.52 -13.89 -10.47
CA PHE A 68 -26.39 -14.67 -11.35
C PHE A 68 -26.42 -16.16 -11.00
N GLU A 69 -25.34 -16.67 -10.40
CA GLU A 69 -25.12 -18.11 -10.22
C GLU A 69 -25.32 -18.60 -8.77
N LEU A 70 -25.25 -17.70 -7.78
CA LEU A 70 -25.36 -18.05 -6.37
C LEU A 70 -26.73 -17.70 -5.79
N SER A 71 -27.16 -18.46 -4.79
CA SER A 71 -28.26 -18.01 -3.93
C SER A 71 -27.85 -16.75 -3.14
N ASP A 72 -28.83 -15.97 -2.69
CA ASP A 72 -28.58 -14.75 -1.89
C ASP A 72 -27.71 -15.01 -0.65
N GLU A 73 -27.88 -16.17 0.01
CA GLU A 73 -27.13 -16.54 1.21
C GLU A 73 -25.67 -16.90 0.88
N GLU A 74 -25.45 -17.72 -0.15
CA GLU A 74 -24.11 -18.08 -0.62
C GLU A 74 -23.35 -16.86 -1.15
N TYR A 75 -24.04 -15.98 -1.88
CA TYR A 75 -23.48 -14.73 -2.37
C TYR A 75 -23.04 -13.83 -1.20
N ARG A 76 -23.91 -13.59 -0.22
CA ARG A 76 -23.58 -12.78 0.97
C ARG A 76 -22.43 -13.35 1.78
N SER A 77 -22.42 -14.67 1.99
CA SER A 77 -21.36 -15.34 2.74
C SER A 77 -20.00 -15.22 2.02
N SER A 78 -20.00 -15.43 0.70
CA SER A 78 -18.80 -15.30 -0.14
C SER A 78 -18.27 -13.86 -0.13
N MET A 79 -19.15 -12.87 -0.31
CA MET A 79 -18.77 -11.45 -0.28
C MET A 79 -18.20 -11.03 1.06
N LYS A 80 -18.80 -11.49 2.17
CA LYS A 80 -18.26 -11.23 3.51
C LYS A 80 -16.87 -11.82 3.70
N SER A 81 -16.66 -13.08 3.31
CA SER A 81 -15.36 -13.74 3.45
C SER A 81 -14.25 -13.03 2.64
N MET A 82 -14.58 -12.56 1.43
CA MET A 82 -13.63 -11.81 0.62
C MET A 82 -13.35 -10.42 1.19
N ASP A 83 -14.37 -9.72 1.72
CA ASP A 83 -14.19 -8.42 2.36
C ASP A 83 -13.36 -8.52 3.65
N ASP A 84 -13.60 -9.52 4.49
CA ASP A 84 -12.79 -9.80 5.68
C ASP A 84 -11.31 -9.99 5.30
N THR A 85 -11.06 -10.75 4.22
CA THR A 85 -9.71 -10.96 3.68
C THR A 85 -9.09 -9.66 3.16
N ARG A 86 -9.85 -8.85 2.41
CA ARG A 86 -9.44 -7.54 1.91
C ARG A 86 -9.01 -6.64 3.07
N VAL A 87 -9.80 -6.57 4.14
CA VAL A 87 -9.51 -5.76 5.32
C VAL A 87 -8.21 -6.22 5.99
N VAL A 88 -7.99 -7.53 6.17
CA VAL A 88 -6.75 -8.06 6.77
C VAL A 88 -5.52 -7.64 5.96
N TYR A 89 -5.56 -7.75 4.64
CA TYR A 89 -4.45 -7.29 3.79
C TYR A 89 -4.24 -5.78 3.87
N HIS A 90 -5.32 -5.00 3.89
CA HIS A 90 -5.27 -3.55 4.02
C HIS A 90 -4.58 -3.11 5.32
N GLU A 91 -5.00 -3.67 6.46
CA GLU A 91 -4.38 -3.41 7.77
C GLU A 91 -2.91 -3.85 7.81
N THR A 92 -2.59 -4.96 7.17
CA THR A 92 -1.21 -5.45 7.09
C THR A 92 -0.32 -4.47 6.32
N ILE A 93 -0.80 -3.92 5.20
CA ILE A 93 -0.10 -2.89 4.42
C ILE A 93 0.16 -1.65 5.28
N ILE A 94 -0.86 -1.15 5.98
CA ILE A 94 -0.75 -0.02 6.92
C ILE A 94 0.36 -0.28 7.95
N ASN A 95 0.32 -1.45 8.60
CA ASN A 95 1.29 -1.80 9.64
C ASN A 95 2.72 -1.90 9.12
N LEU A 96 2.91 -2.46 7.92
CA LEU A 96 4.24 -2.55 7.29
C LEU A 96 4.78 -1.16 6.89
N LEU A 97 3.93 -0.27 6.36
CA LEU A 97 4.30 1.11 6.08
C LEU A 97 4.67 1.88 7.36
N ASN A 98 3.88 1.71 8.43
CA ASN A 98 4.19 2.28 9.75
C ASN A 98 5.52 1.75 10.32
N LEU A 99 5.89 0.50 10.04
CA LEU A 99 7.19 -0.05 10.45
C LEU A 99 8.34 0.54 9.63
N ILE A 100 8.19 0.61 8.31
CA ILE A 100 9.13 1.25 7.39
C ILE A 100 9.39 2.71 7.84
N SER A 101 8.35 3.42 8.27
CA SER A 101 8.44 4.75 8.87
C SER A 101 9.44 4.85 9.99
N ARG A 102 9.30 3.97 10.96
CA ARG A 102 10.11 3.98 12.17
C ARG A 102 11.57 3.60 11.89
N LEU A 103 11.79 2.82 10.84
CA LEU A 103 13.13 2.39 10.41
C LEU A 103 13.85 3.47 9.58
N ALA A 104 13.11 4.31 8.86
CA ALA A 104 13.68 5.38 8.06
C ALA A 104 14.29 6.48 8.93
N LYS A 105 15.50 6.95 8.57
CA LYS A 105 16.14 8.13 9.17
C LYS A 105 15.38 9.41 8.88
N ASN A 106 14.75 9.49 7.72
CA ASN A 106 14.19 10.71 7.17
C ASN A 106 13.01 11.20 8.03
N LYS A 107 13.25 12.28 8.78
CA LYS A 107 12.25 12.89 9.66
C LYS A 107 11.04 13.42 8.88
N GLU A 108 11.27 14.03 7.72
CA GLU A 108 10.20 14.54 6.86
C GLU A 108 9.31 13.40 6.36
N TRP A 109 9.88 12.23 6.07
CA TRP A 109 9.10 11.03 5.71
C TRP A 109 8.22 10.59 6.87
N ARG A 110 8.78 10.50 8.09
CA ARG A 110 8.02 10.11 9.30
C ARG A 110 6.86 11.07 9.58
N GLU A 111 7.06 12.35 9.30
CA GLU A 111 6.05 13.39 9.46
C GLU A 111 5.03 13.42 8.30
N SER A 112 5.45 13.10 7.07
CA SER A 112 4.59 13.08 5.88
C SER A 112 3.72 11.81 5.81
N TRP A 113 4.23 10.70 6.33
CA TRP A 113 3.48 9.44 6.46
C TRP A 113 2.73 9.31 7.79
N GLY A 114 3.05 10.15 8.78
CA GLY A 114 2.33 10.22 10.05
C GLY A 114 2.13 8.87 10.74
N THR A 115 1.09 8.79 11.57
CA THR A 115 0.55 7.50 12.02
C THR A 115 -0.54 7.14 11.03
N ILE A 116 -0.23 6.28 10.07
CA ILE A 116 -1.19 5.82 9.08
C ILE A 116 -2.32 5.10 9.81
N GLY A 117 -3.55 5.63 9.77
CA GLY A 117 -4.68 5.01 10.48
C GLY A 117 -6.03 5.72 10.46
N THR A 118 -6.13 6.95 9.95
CA THR A 118 -7.42 7.65 9.81
C THR A 118 -8.21 7.14 8.61
N GLN A 119 -9.55 7.28 8.62
CA GLN A 119 -10.41 6.84 7.52
C GLN A 119 -10.08 7.52 6.18
N PHE A 120 -9.65 8.78 6.21
CA PHE A 120 -9.17 9.52 5.04
C PHE A 120 -7.83 8.96 4.50
N GLU A 121 -6.97 8.44 5.36
CA GLU A 121 -5.72 7.78 4.94
C GLU A 121 -5.99 6.39 4.34
N ARG A 122 -7.04 5.68 4.79
CA ARG A 122 -7.40 4.34 4.27
C ARG A 122 -7.74 4.34 2.79
N GLU A 123 -8.58 5.27 2.33
CA GLU A 123 -8.92 5.37 0.90
C GLU A 123 -7.69 5.68 0.03
N ASN A 124 -6.83 6.56 0.52
CA ASN A 124 -5.57 6.89 -0.14
C ASN A 124 -4.62 5.69 -0.22
N ILE A 125 -4.59 4.83 0.80
CA ILE A 125 -3.79 3.60 0.82
C ILE A 125 -4.31 2.57 -0.16
N THR A 126 -5.63 2.42 -0.29
CA THR A 126 -6.21 1.52 -1.30
C THR A 126 -5.78 1.96 -2.70
N LYS A 127 -5.94 3.25 -3.02
CA LYS A 127 -5.51 3.79 -4.32
C LYS A 127 -4.01 3.60 -4.55
N TRP A 128 -3.19 3.97 -3.56
CA TRP A 128 -1.74 3.81 -3.63
C TRP A 128 -1.32 2.35 -3.80
N ALA A 129 -1.96 1.41 -3.10
CA ALA A 129 -1.65 -0.02 -3.19
C ALA A 129 -1.96 -0.58 -4.58
N ILE A 130 -3.08 -0.19 -5.20
CA ILE A 130 -3.45 -0.60 -6.56
C ILE A 130 -2.44 -0.04 -7.58
N GLU A 131 -2.15 1.25 -7.53
CA GLU A 131 -1.15 1.88 -8.43
C GLU A 131 0.24 1.25 -8.26
N THR A 132 0.59 0.90 -7.03
CA THR A 132 1.84 0.22 -6.70
C THR A 132 1.85 -1.22 -7.21
N ALA A 133 0.73 -1.94 -7.14
CA ALA A 133 0.62 -3.29 -7.71
C ALA A 133 0.84 -3.27 -9.23
N ASP A 134 0.18 -2.34 -9.93
CA ASP A 134 0.37 -2.14 -11.37
C ASP A 134 1.83 -1.83 -11.73
N TYR A 135 2.47 -0.97 -10.94
CA TYR A 135 3.89 -0.67 -11.10
C TYR A 135 4.76 -1.93 -10.91
N LEU A 136 4.54 -2.69 -9.84
CA LEU A 136 5.29 -3.91 -9.54
C LEU A 136 5.08 -5.00 -10.60
N GLU A 137 3.89 -5.11 -11.19
CA GLU A 137 3.62 -6.07 -12.27
C GLU A 137 4.31 -5.66 -13.57
N LYS A 138 4.29 -4.38 -13.94
CA LYS A 138 4.95 -3.86 -15.14
C LYS A 138 6.47 -4.02 -15.09
N ASN A 139 7.08 -3.85 -13.92
CA ASN A 139 8.53 -3.90 -13.73
C ASN A 139 9.08 -5.30 -13.35
N LYS A 140 8.24 -6.34 -13.31
CA LYS A 140 8.69 -7.74 -13.16
C LYS A 140 9.22 -8.38 -14.45
N ASN A 141 9.05 -7.70 -15.59
CA ASN A 141 9.43 -8.19 -16.93
C ASN A 141 10.67 -7.49 -17.53
N VAL A 142 11.55 -6.93 -16.68
CA VAL A 142 12.87 -6.40 -17.08
C VAL A 142 13.97 -7.16 -16.35
#